data_AF-A0A920GW74-F1
#
_entry.id   AF-A0A920GW74-F1
#
_cell.length_a   1.000
_cell.length_b   1.000
_cell.length_c   1.000
_cell.angle_alpha   90.00
_cell.angle_beta   90.00
_cell.angle_gamma   90.00
#
_symmetry.space_group_name_H-M   'P 1'
#
loop_
_entity.id
_entity.type
_entity.pdbx_description
1 polymer ?
#
loop_
_entity_poly.entity_id
_entity_poly.type
_entity_poly.pdbx_seq_one_letter_code
_entity_poly.pdbx_strand_id
1 'polypeptide(L)'
;MDNMRLQVERVDLSLREKAYFHFALAQGCEFNQEYEEAFYHLEQGNKIKNSQSQYSVRRMSDELQAQINVCDESFFEQLGEGGYGALDPIFILGLPRAGSTLIEQILASHSMIDGTLELPNILSIAQSLRGDDIYGNLGLYPKSMSDLTEEKEKNLGRNIFKIHKFTEKMHQGSQIKCPIISDILD
;
A
#
# COMPACT_ATOMS: atom_id res chain seq x y z
N MET A 1 2.11 30.39 -21.14
CA MET A 1 2.65 30.25 -19.77
C MET A 1 2.44 31.49 -18.93
N ASP A 2 2.39 32.69 -19.50
CA ASP A 2 2.32 33.94 -18.73
C ASP A 2 1.07 34.06 -17.85
N ASN A 3 -0.10 33.58 -18.33
CA ASN A 3 -1.30 33.51 -17.50
C ASN A 3 -1.11 32.60 -16.27
N MET A 4 -0.38 31.48 -16.39
CA MET A 4 -0.10 30.58 -15.26
C MET A 4 0.91 31.20 -14.28
N ARG A 5 1.93 31.92 -14.79
CA ARG A 5 2.84 32.71 -13.96
C ARG A 5 2.07 33.76 -13.14
N LEU A 6 1.09 34.42 -13.75
CA LEU A 6 0.21 35.35 -13.02
C LEU A 6 -0.70 34.64 -12.02
N GLN A 7 -1.18 33.43 -12.32
CA GLN A 7 -2.03 32.69 -11.37
C GLN A 7 -1.26 32.30 -10.10
N VAL A 8 0.02 31.91 -10.19
CA VAL A 8 0.76 31.42 -9.01
C VAL A 8 1.02 32.50 -7.94
N GLU A 9 0.98 33.77 -8.34
CA GLU A 9 1.15 34.94 -7.47
C GLU A 9 -0.14 35.34 -6.72
N ARG A 10 -1.28 34.73 -7.06
CA ARG A 10 -2.55 35.03 -6.41
C ARG A 10 -2.56 34.61 -4.94
N VAL A 11 -3.03 35.51 -4.08
CA VAL A 11 -3.12 35.31 -2.63
C VAL A 11 -4.30 34.43 -2.19
N ASP A 12 -5.29 34.23 -3.07
CA ASP A 12 -6.50 33.46 -2.79
C ASP A 12 -6.40 31.97 -3.11
N LEU A 13 -5.23 31.51 -3.59
CA LEU A 13 -4.98 30.10 -3.83
C LEU A 13 -4.67 29.34 -2.55
N SER A 14 -5.25 28.15 -2.40
CA SER A 14 -4.79 27.21 -1.38
C SER A 14 -3.35 26.79 -1.66
N LEU A 15 -2.63 26.41 -0.61
CA LEU A 15 -1.27 25.85 -0.74
C LEU A 15 -1.22 24.66 -1.72
N ARG A 16 -2.28 23.83 -1.75
CA ARG A 16 -2.38 22.70 -2.66
C ARG A 16 -2.45 23.14 -4.12
N GLU A 17 -3.29 24.12 -4.43
CA GLU A 17 -3.42 24.67 -5.79
C GLU A 17 -2.14 25.38 -6.22
N LYS A 18 -1.53 26.16 -5.33
CA LYS A 18 -0.25 26.83 -5.59
C LYS A 18 0.87 25.82 -5.92
N ALA A 19 0.94 24.71 -5.19
CA ALA A 19 1.87 23.63 -5.50
C ALA A 19 1.61 23.02 -6.89
N TYR A 20 0.34 22.82 -7.27
CA TYR A 20 0.01 22.31 -8.61
C TYR A 20 0.36 23.29 -9.73
N PHE A 21 0.15 24.60 -9.53
CA PHE A 21 0.61 25.61 -10.48
C PHE A 21 2.12 25.59 -10.66
N HIS A 22 2.88 25.45 -9.56
CA HIS A 22 4.33 25.28 -9.64
C HIS A 22 4.73 24.04 -10.43
N PHE A 23 4.11 22.87 -10.21
CA PHE A 23 4.45 21.67 -11.00
C PHE A 23 4.05 21.78 -12.47
N ALA A 24 2.91 22.42 -12.78
CA ALA A 24 2.51 22.67 -14.16
C ALA A 24 3.45 23.64 -14.88
N LEU A 25 3.88 24.71 -14.19
CA LEU A 25 4.87 25.67 -14.71
C LEU A 25 6.23 25.01 -14.91
N ALA A 26 6.67 24.15 -13.98
CA ALA A 26 7.90 23.39 -14.14
C ALA A 26 7.90 22.55 -15.43
N GLN A 27 6.81 21.79 -15.67
CA GLN A 27 6.67 21.00 -16.89
C GLN A 27 6.62 21.87 -18.16
N GLY A 28 5.91 22.99 -18.12
CA GLY A 28 5.85 23.93 -19.24
C GLY A 28 7.21 24.57 -19.58
N CYS A 29 7.95 24.98 -18.55
CA CYS A 29 9.29 25.54 -18.70
C CYS A 29 10.26 24.49 -19.23
N GLU A 30 10.22 23.25 -18.73
CA GLU A 30 11.03 22.14 -19.25
C GLU A 30 10.76 21.87 -20.73
N PHE A 31 9.48 21.85 -21.14
CA PHE A 31 9.09 21.70 -22.55
C PHE A 31 9.64 22.82 -23.44
N ASN A 32 9.69 24.04 -22.91
CA ASN A 32 10.28 25.20 -23.57
C ASN A 32 11.81 25.29 -23.45
N GLN A 33 12.46 24.33 -22.80
CA GLN A 33 13.90 24.32 -22.53
C GLN A 33 14.36 25.47 -21.59
N GLU A 34 13.42 26.05 -20.84
CA GLU A 34 13.64 27.08 -19.81
C GLU A 34 14.01 26.40 -18.47
N TYR A 35 15.13 25.68 -18.45
CA TYR A 35 15.45 24.76 -17.34
C TYR A 35 15.65 25.43 -15.98
N GLU A 36 16.23 26.63 -15.93
CA GLU A 36 16.46 27.34 -14.66
C GLU A 36 15.13 27.70 -13.98
N GLU A 37 14.15 28.18 -14.77
CA GLU A 37 12.81 28.48 -14.28
C GLU A 37 12.03 27.20 -13.95
N ALA A 38 12.23 26.13 -14.73
CA ALA A 38 11.67 24.83 -14.42
C ALA A 38 12.11 24.33 -13.02
N PHE A 39 13.41 24.41 -12.73
CA PHE A 39 13.97 24.04 -11.42
C PHE A 39 13.45 24.93 -10.30
N TYR A 40 13.35 26.25 -10.52
CA TYR A 40 12.75 27.15 -9.54
C TYR A 40 11.34 26.69 -9.17
N HIS A 41 10.49 26.43 -10.16
CA HIS A 41 9.13 25.99 -9.91
C HIS A 41 9.02 24.59 -9.29
N LEU A 42 9.89 23.64 -9.67
CA LEU A 42 9.99 22.35 -8.97
C LEU A 42 10.31 22.53 -7.49
N GLU A 43 11.29 23.39 -7.19
CA GLU A 43 11.71 23.65 -5.82
C GLU A 43 10.58 24.27 -4.99
N GLN A 44 9.87 25.27 -5.52
CA GLN A 44 8.75 25.91 -4.83
C GLN A 44 7.57 24.93 -4.62
N GLY A 45 7.22 24.15 -5.64
CA GLY A 45 6.18 23.11 -5.51
C GLY A 45 6.53 22.07 -4.44
N ASN A 46 7.80 21.63 -4.41
CA ASN A 46 8.30 20.69 -3.41
C ASN A 46 8.34 21.30 -2.00
N LYS A 47 8.73 22.57 -1.85
CA LYS A 47 8.70 23.28 -0.56
C LYS A 47 7.29 23.28 0.04
N ILE A 48 6.28 23.61 -0.76
CA ILE A 48 4.88 23.62 -0.30
C ILE A 48 4.39 22.20 0.02
N LYS A 49 4.70 21.21 -0.83
CA LYS A 49 4.33 19.81 -0.56
C LYS A 49 4.99 19.28 0.71
N ASN A 50 6.24 19.64 0.94
CA ASN A 50 6.97 19.25 2.14
C ASN A 50 6.36 19.93 3.38
N SER A 51 6.00 21.21 3.33
CA SER A 51 5.35 21.89 4.46
C SER A 51 3.95 21.32 4.78
N GLN A 52 3.29 20.68 3.82
CA GLN A 52 2.03 19.96 4.01
C GLN A 52 2.21 18.49 4.39
N SER A 53 3.44 17.98 4.33
CA SER A 53 3.74 16.59 4.66
C SER A 53 3.69 16.40 6.18
N GLN A 54 2.94 15.40 6.62
CA GLN A 54 2.96 14.97 8.02
C GLN A 54 4.09 13.96 8.30
N TYR A 55 4.98 13.73 7.32
CA TYR A 55 6.08 12.80 7.43
C TYR A 55 7.03 13.21 8.56
N SER A 56 7.31 12.27 9.44
CA SER A 56 8.28 12.44 10.52
C SER A 56 9.12 11.17 10.62
N VAL A 57 10.43 11.33 10.39
CA VAL A 57 11.39 10.23 10.54
C VAL A 57 11.31 9.64 11.95
N ARG A 58 11.13 10.49 12.96
CA ARG A 58 10.97 10.06 14.35
C ARG A 58 9.72 9.21 14.53
N ARG A 59 8.55 9.67 14.06
CA ARG A 59 7.31 8.88 14.16
C ARG A 59 7.45 7.53 13.46
N MET A 60 8.02 7.51 12.27
CA MET A 60 8.23 6.27 11.53
C MET A 60 9.19 5.31 12.27
N SER A 61 10.26 5.84 12.85
CA SER A 61 11.19 5.04 13.66
C SER A 61 10.52 4.47 14.92
N ASP A 62 9.69 5.27 15.60
CA ASP A 62 8.95 4.86 16.79
C ASP A 62 7.92 3.76 16.43
N GLU A 63 7.22 3.90 15.29
CA GLU A 63 6.28 2.89 14.78
C GLU A 63 6.98 1.56 14.44
N LEU A 64 8.13 1.61 13.77
CA LEU A 64 8.92 0.42 13.45
C LEU A 64 9.45 -0.26 14.72
N GLN A 65 9.95 0.52 15.69
CA GLN A 65 10.43 -0.04 16.95
C GLN A 65 9.29 -0.67 17.76
N ALA A 66 8.08 -0.09 17.73
CA ALA A 66 6.91 -0.70 18.35
C ALA A 66 6.55 -2.05 17.72
N GLN A 67 6.67 -2.19 16.40
CA GLN A 67 6.45 -3.47 15.70
C GLN A 67 7.48 -4.51 16.10
N ILE A 68 8.76 -4.13 16.19
CA ILE A 68 9.83 -5.01 16.65
C ILE A 68 9.59 -5.47 18.09
N ASN A 69 9.15 -4.56 18.96
CA ASN A 69 8.94 -4.87 20.38
C ASN A 69 7.70 -5.74 20.64
N VAL A 70 6.64 -5.59 19.85
CA VAL A 70 5.39 -6.35 20.04
C VAL A 70 5.44 -7.70 19.33
N CYS A 71 6.01 -7.76 18.13
CA CYS A 71 6.12 -8.99 17.35
C CYS A 71 7.44 -9.72 17.66
N ASP A 72 7.71 -9.94 18.95
CA ASP A 72 8.88 -10.68 19.40
C ASP A 72 8.64 -12.21 19.43
N GLU A 73 9.66 -12.97 19.81
CA GLU A 73 9.59 -14.43 19.88
C GLU A 73 8.48 -14.90 20.84
N SER A 74 8.36 -14.29 22.02
CA SER A 74 7.33 -14.62 23.02
C SER A 74 5.92 -14.40 22.47
N PHE A 75 5.69 -13.33 21.71
CA PHE A 75 4.40 -13.09 21.07
C PHE A 75 4.01 -14.23 20.13
N PHE A 76 4.92 -14.69 19.27
CA PHE A 76 4.63 -15.77 18.33
C PHE A 76 4.51 -17.14 19.01
N GLU A 77 5.24 -17.39 20.09
CA GLU A 77 5.05 -18.58 20.92
C GLU A 77 3.65 -18.62 21.55
N GLN A 78 3.17 -17.48 22.05
CA GLN A 78 1.82 -17.36 22.63
C GLN A 78 0.71 -17.45 21.58
N LEU A 79 0.96 -16.95 20.37
CA LEU A 79 0.03 -17.01 19.25
C LEU A 79 -0.27 -18.46 18.83
N GLY A 80 0.70 -19.37 18.97
CA GLY A 80 0.54 -20.78 18.62
C GLY A 80 0.27 -20.98 17.12
N GLU A 81 -0.69 -21.84 16.77
CA GLU A 81 -1.06 -22.04 15.35
C GLU A 81 -1.68 -20.79 14.73
N GLY A 82 -2.43 -20.00 15.52
CA GLY A 82 -3.04 -18.73 15.13
C GLY A 82 -3.92 -18.77 13.86
N GLY A 83 -4.74 -17.73 13.66
CA GLY A 83 -5.32 -17.43 12.35
C GLY A 83 -6.19 -18.53 11.71
N TYR A 84 -6.13 -18.64 10.38
CA TYR A 84 -6.96 -19.55 9.58
C TYR A 84 -6.07 -20.48 8.74
N GLY A 85 -6.21 -21.79 8.90
CA GLY A 85 -5.34 -22.81 8.29
C GLY A 85 -5.51 -23.06 6.79
N ALA A 86 -5.78 -22.01 6.00
CA ALA A 86 -5.74 -22.09 4.55
C ALA A 86 -4.29 -21.97 4.06
N LEU A 87 -3.86 -22.92 3.21
CA LEU A 87 -2.50 -23.00 2.69
C LEU A 87 -2.36 -22.39 1.28
N ASP A 88 -3.46 -21.96 0.69
CA ASP A 88 -3.52 -21.44 -0.68
C ASP A 88 -2.81 -20.07 -0.88
N PRO A 89 -2.83 -19.11 0.08
CA PRO A 89 -2.24 -17.79 -0.14
C PRO A 89 -0.70 -17.79 -0.15
N ILE A 90 -0.10 -17.19 -1.18
CA ILE A 90 1.34 -16.90 -1.25
C ILE A 90 1.54 -15.40 -1.02
N PHE A 91 2.34 -15.04 -0.01
CA PHE A 91 2.71 -13.64 0.27
C PHE A 91 4.09 -13.32 -0.28
N ILE A 92 4.20 -12.28 -1.12
CA ILE A 92 5.46 -11.73 -1.59
C ILE A 92 5.78 -10.49 -0.74
N LEU A 93 6.83 -10.56 0.07
CA LEU A 93 7.27 -9.45 0.93
C LEU A 93 8.51 -8.78 0.33
N GLY A 94 8.53 -7.44 0.33
CA GLY A 94 9.67 -6.67 -0.16
C GLY A 94 9.48 -5.17 0.02
N LEU A 95 10.58 -4.42 -0.14
CA LEU A 95 10.53 -2.96 -0.18
C LEU A 95 9.88 -2.46 -1.47
N PRO A 96 9.30 -1.25 -1.48
CA PRO A 96 8.85 -0.62 -2.71
C PRO A 96 9.96 -0.61 -3.76
N ARG A 97 9.61 -0.97 -5.01
CA ARG A 97 10.54 -1.02 -6.15
C ARG A 97 11.62 -2.12 -6.09
N ALA A 98 11.47 -3.13 -5.23
CA ALA A 98 12.37 -4.29 -5.16
C ALA A 98 12.06 -5.42 -6.18
N GLY A 99 11.13 -5.19 -7.13
CA GLY A 99 10.78 -6.17 -8.16
C GLY A 99 9.74 -7.22 -7.73
N SER A 100 8.94 -6.96 -6.68
CA SER A 100 7.86 -7.85 -6.23
C SER A 100 6.85 -8.19 -7.34
N THR A 101 6.50 -7.22 -8.19
CA THR A 101 5.61 -7.43 -9.35
C THR A 101 6.19 -8.42 -10.37
N LEU A 102 7.51 -8.42 -10.57
CA LEU A 102 8.13 -9.39 -11.48
C LEU A 102 8.05 -10.81 -10.89
N ILE A 103 8.27 -10.94 -9.58
CA ILE A 103 8.14 -12.22 -8.87
C ILE A 103 6.69 -12.75 -8.96
N GLU A 104 5.71 -11.88 -8.74
CA GLU A 104 4.29 -12.21 -8.91
C GLU A 104 4.00 -12.72 -10.33
N GLN A 105 4.46 -12.00 -11.36
CA GLN A 105 4.26 -12.40 -12.76
C GLN A 105 4.90 -13.74 -13.08
N ILE A 106 6.08 -14.04 -12.53
CA ILE A 106 6.73 -15.35 -12.70
C ILE A 106 5.87 -16.45 -12.06
N LEU A 107 5.37 -16.24 -10.83
CA LEU A 107 4.53 -17.23 -10.14
C LEU A 107 3.19 -17.43 -10.85
N ALA A 108 2.53 -16.34 -11.28
CA ALA A 108 1.25 -16.37 -11.99
C ALA A 108 1.34 -16.99 -13.40
N SER A 109 2.56 -17.25 -13.92
CA SER A 109 2.74 -18.03 -15.14
C SER A 109 2.47 -19.54 -14.94
N HIS A 110 2.39 -20.01 -13.69
CA HIS A 110 2.06 -21.39 -13.36
C HIS A 110 0.55 -21.61 -13.34
N SER A 111 0.06 -22.69 -13.96
CA SER A 111 -1.37 -23.00 -14.10
C SER A 111 -2.16 -23.24 -12.80
N MET A 112 -1.50 -23.25 -11.65
CA MET A 112 -2.11 -23.48 -10.33
C MET A 112 -2.00 -22.25 -9.43
N ILE A 113 -1.45 -21.15 -9.96
CA ILE A 113 -1.23 -19.91 -9.23
C ILE A 113 -1.97 -18.81 -9.96
N ASP A 114 -2.87 -18.14 -9.25
CA ASP A 114 -3.54 -16.94 -9.73
C ASP A 114 -2.85 -15.70 -9.14
N GLY A 115 -2.57 -14.70 -9.98
CA GLY A 115 -1.99 -13.43 -9.56
C GLY A 115 -3.09 -12.48 -9.09
N THR A 116 -3.02 -11.99 -7.85
CA THR A 116 -4.10 -11.19 -7.24
C THR A 116 -3.87 -9.68 -7.30
N LEU A 117 -2.76 -9.22 -7.89
CA LEU A 117 -2.31 -7.82 -7.86
C LEU A 117 -2.08 -7.32 -6.43
N GLU A 118 -1.88 -6.00 -6.28
CA GLU A 118 -1.75 -5.36 -4.97
C GLU A 118 -3.12 -5.16 -4.31
N LEU A 119 -3.49 -6.11 -3.45
CA LEU A 119 -4.70 -6.04 -2.63
C LEU A 119 -4.50 -5.16 -1.38
N PRO A 120 -5.40 -4.20 -1.08
CA PRO A 120 -5.26 -3.30 0.08
C PRO A 120 -5.59 -3.96 1.42
N ASN A 121 -5.95 -5.26 1.43
CA ASN A 121 -6.59 -5.92 2.57
C ASN A 121 -5.73 -5.95 3.83
N ILE A 122 -4.44 -6.26 3.72
CA ILE A 122 -3.53 -6.27 4.86
C ILE A 122 -3.39 -4.86 5.45
N LEU A 123 -3.31 -3.84 4.59
CA LEU A 123 -3.27 -2.44 5.02
C LEU A 123 -4.57 -2.05 5.73
N SER A 124 -5.72 -2.46 5.20
CA SER A 124 -7.02 -2.21 5.83
C SER A 124 -7.16 -2.92 7.20
N ILE A 125 -6.65 -4.14 7.32
CA ILE A 125 -6.62 -4.87 8.60
C ILE A 125 -5.75 -4.12 9.61
N ALA A 126 -4.52 -3.76 9.24
CA ALA A 126 -3.61 -3.00 10.12
C ALA A 126 -4.22 -1.65 10.53
N GLN A 127 -4.91 -0.96 9.62
CA GLN A 127 -5.65 0.26 9.94
C GLN A 127 -6.80 0.00 10.90
N SER A 128 -7.58 -1.07 10.73
CA SER A 128 -8.67 -1.42 11.64
C SER A 128 -8.17 -1.74 13.06
N LEU A 129 -7.00 -2.38 13.17
CA LEU A 129 -6.35 -2.67 14.45
C LEU A 129 -5.77 -1.42 15.13
N ARG A 130 -5.56 -0.35 14.38
CA ARG A 130 -5.11 0.94 14.91
C ARG A 130 -6.21 1.66 15.71
N GLY A 131 -7.48 1.36 15.44
CA GLY A 131 -8.66 1.96 16.08
C GLY A 131 -9.00 3.37 15.58
N ASP A 132 -9.90 4.07 16.28
CA ASP A 132 -10.39 5.42 15.94
C ASP A 132 -9.34 6.54 16.10
N ASP A 133 -8.07 6.18 16.35
CA ASP A 133 -6.99 7.15 16.51
C ASP A 133 -6.47 7.64 15.15
N ILE A 134 -7.35 8.31 14.41
CA ILE A 134 -7.07 8.93 13.11
C ILE A 134 -6.19 10.20 13.29
N TYR A 135 -6.13 10.76 14.51
CA TYR A 135 -5.47 12.03 14.82
C TYR A 135 -4.49 12.01 16.02
N GLY A 136 -4.46 10.96 16.84
CA GLY A 136 -3.55 10.83 17.96
C GLY A 136 -2.22 10.20 17.56
N ASN A 137 -1.19 10.64 18.27
CA ASN A 137 0.20 10.47 17.85
C ASN A 137 0.74 9.03 18.02
N LEU A 138 -0.07 8.08 18.53
CA LEU A 138 0.34 6.72 18.87
C LEU A 138 -0.88 5.77 18.78
N GLY A 139 -1.24 5.35 17.57
CA GLY A 139 -2.34 4.41 17.36
C GLY A 139 -2.14 3.07 18.08
N LEU A 140 -3.22 2.28 18.25
CA LEU A 140 -3.18 1.07 19.06
C LEU A 140 -2.40 -0.09 18.44
N TYR A 141 -2.25 -0.11 17.11
CA TYR A 141 -1.41 -1.07 16.41
C TYR A 141 0.07 -0.66 16.51
N PRO A 142 1.00 -1.59 16.80
CA PRO A 142 0.84 -3.05 16.85
C PRO A 142 0.41 -3.61 18.20
N LYS A 143 0.38 -2.82 19.28
CA LYS A 143 0.08 -3.29 20.64
C LYS A 143 -1.26 -4.01 20.77
N SER A 144 -2.28 -3.59 20.02
CA SER A 144 -3.61 -4.22 19.98
C SER A 144 -3.60 -5.66 19.48
N MET A 145 -2.51 -6.12 18.84
CA MET A 145 -2.36 -7.52 18.42
C MET A 145 -2.34 -8.47 19.61
N SER A 146 -1.80 -8.06 20.76
CA SER A 146 -1.77 -8.88 21.98
C SER A 146 -3.15 -9.10 22.61
N ASP A 147 -4.13 -8.26 22.26
CA ASP A 147 -5.51 -8.32 22.76
C ASP A 147 -6.45 -9.06 21.80
N LEU A 148 -5.91 -9.65 20.71
CA LEU A 148 -6.70 -10.42 19.77
C LEU A 148 -7.16 -11.74 20.39
N THR A 149 -8.45 -12.03 20.23
CA THR A 149 -8.98 -13.33 20.57
C THR A 149 -8.78 -14.29 19.40
N GLU A 150 -8.64 -15.59 19.69
CA GLU A 150 -8.54 -16.64 18.68
C GLU A 150 -9.66 -16.56 17.62
N GLU A 151 -10.88 -16.20 18.04
CA GLU A 151 -12.01 -15.98 17.12
C GLU A 151 -11.74 -14.82 16.15
N LYS A 152 -11.20 -13.69 16.64
CA LYS A 152 -10.86 -12.54 15.80
C LYS A 152 -9.74 -12.89 14.83
N GLU A 153 -8.70 -13.60 15.29
CA GLU A 153 -7.60 -14.06 14.43
C GLU A 153 -8.09 -14.95 13.29
N LYS A 154 -8.93 -15.95 13.62
CA LYS A 154 -9.58 -16.82 12.63
C LYS A 154 -10.42 -16.02 11.63
N ASN A 155 -11.16 -15.02 12.10
CA ASN A 155 -11.98 -14.17 11.25
C ASN A 155 -11.14 -13.29 10.31
N LEU A 156 -10.02 -12.73 10.79
CA LEU A 156 -9.07 -11.99 9.95
C LEU A 156 -8.51 -12.89 8.84
N GLY A 157 -8.01 -14.08 9.18
CA GLY A 157 -7.50 -15.04 8.19
C GLY A 157 -8.57 -15.50 7.20
N ARG A 158 -9.79 -15.77 7.67
CA ARG A 158 -10.92 -16.15 6.81
C ARG A 158 -11.31 -15.03 5.83
N ASN A 159 -11.24 -13.77 6.26
CA ASN A 159 -11.56 -12.63 5.41
C ASN A 159 -10.53 -12.46 4.29
N ILE A 160 -9.24 -12.64 4.59
CA ILE A 160 -8.20 -12.69 3.56
C ILE A 160 -8.53 -13.79 2.56
N PHE A 161 -8.78 -15.02 3.02
CA PHE A 161 -9.07 -16.16 2.14
C PHE A 161 -10.31 -15.98 1.25
N LYS A 162 -11.42 -15.47 1.81
CA LYS A 162 -12.65 -15.23 1.06
C LYS A 162 -12.47 -14.27 -0.11
N ILE A 163 -11.66 -13.23 0.09
CA ILE A 163 -11.42 -12.21 -0.92
C ILE A 163 -10.62 -12.79 -2.09
N HIS A 164 -9.63 -13.65 -1.80
CA HIS A 164 -8.87 -14.37 -2.81
C HIS A 164 -9.75 -15.31 -3.66
N LYS A 165 -10.72 -16.01 -3.04
CA LYS A 165 -11.70 -16.83 -3.79
C LYS A 165 -12.70 -16.00 -4.61
N PHE A 166 -12.97 -14.77 -4.19
CA PHE A 166 -13.85 -13.87 -4.93
C PHE A 166 -13.15 -13.29 -6.17
N THR A 167 -11.86 -12.94 -6.06
CA THR A 167 -11.04 -12.54 -7.20
C THR A 167 -10.87 -13.68 -8.22
N GLU A 168 -10.64 -14.92 -7.76
CA GLU A 168 -10.65 -16.12 -8.62
C GLU A 168 -11.95 -16.24 -9.44
N LYS A 169 -13.12 -16.11 -8.78
CA LYS A 169 -14.42 -16.22 -9.46
C LYS A 169 -14.66 -15.12 -10.49
N MET A 170 -14.15 -13.91 -10.25
CA MET A 170 -14.22 -12.81 -11.23
C MET A 170 -13.34 -13.11 -12.46
N HIS A 171 -12.14 -13.67 -12.27
CA HIS A 171 -11.24 -14.04 -13.37
C HIS A 171 -11.75 -15.25 -14.17
N GLN A 172 -12.34 -16.26 -13.50
CA GLN A 172 -12.96 -17.41 -14.16
C GLN A 172 -14.21 -17.07 -14.98
N GLY A 173 -14.84 -15.90 -14.77
CA GLY A 173 -15.93 -15.39 -15.60
C GLY A 173 -15.51 -14.95 -17.01
N SER A 174 -14.21 -14.88 -17.30
CA SER A 174 -13.67 -14.41 -18.60
C SER A 174 -12.72 -15.40 -19.29
N GLN A 175 -12.54 -16.62 -18.77
CA GLN A 175 -11.70 -17.61 -19.43
C GLN A 175 -12.52 -18.64 -20.21
N ILE A 176 -12.31 -18.62 -21.53
CA ILE A 176 -12.66 -19.66 -22.48
C ILE A 176 -12.17 -21.01 -21.93
N LYS A 177 -13.11 -21.94 -21.67
CA LYS A 177 -12.79 -23.34 -21.35
C LYS A 177 -11.96 -23.94 -22.47
N CYS A 178 -10.69 -24.26 -22.19
CA CYS A 178 -9.93 -25.19 -23.02
C CYS A 178 -10.16 -26.61 -22.46
N PRO A 179 -10.78 -27.54 -23.21
CA PRO A 179 -11.16 -28.85 -22.69
C PRO A 179 -10.07 -29.88 -22.96
N ILE A 180 -8.96 -29.82 -22.22
CA ILE A 180 -7.97 -30.91 -22.13
C ILE A 180 -7.34 -30.68 -20.74
N ILE A 181 -7.57 -31.48 -19.70
CA ILE A 181 -7.18 -32.87 -19.50
C ILE A 181 -8.09 -33.43 -18.39
N SER A 182 -9.01 -34.32 -18.75
CA SER A 182 -9.27 -35.50 -17.91
C SER A 182 -8.17 -36.51 -18.26
N ASP A 183 -7.75 -37.29 -17.28
CA ASP A 183 -6.69 -38.32 -17.38
C ASP A 183 -5.30 -37.77 -17.02
N ILE A 184 -5.01 -37.76 -15.72
CA ILE A 184 -3.81 -38.33 -15.07
C ILE A 184 -4.08 -38.25 -13.57
N LEU A 185 -4.82 -39.24 -13.06
CA LEU A 185 -4.76 -39.75 -11.70
C LEU A 185 -5.26 -41.19 -11.76
N ASP A 186 -4.38 -42.07 -12.23
CA ASP A 186 -4.27 -43.48 -11.84
C ASP A 186 -2.82 -43.71 -11.39
#